data_AF-A0A1A8BV97-F1
#
_entry.id   AF-A0A1A8BV97-F1
#
_cell.length_a   1.000
_cell.length_b   1.000
_cell.length_c   1.000
_cell.angle_alpha   90.00
_cell.angle_beta   90.00
_cell.angle_gamma   90.00
#
_symmetry.space_group_name_H-M   'P 1'
#
loop_
_entity.id
_entity.type
_entity.pdbx_description
1 polymer ?
#
loop_
_entity_poly.entity_id
_entity_poly.type
_entity_poly.pdbx_seq_one_letter_code
_entity_poly.pdbx_strand_id
1 'polypeptide(L)'
;TQHPLPNTVKDFWRLVLDYHCTSIVMLNDVDPAQLCPQYWPENGLHRLGSLQVEFVSADLEEDVISRIFRIYNTARPQDGYRMVQQF
;
A
#
# COMPACT_ATOMS: atom_id res chain seq x y z
N THR A 1 -2.26 4.19 -12.46
CA THR A 1 -1.28 5.24 -12.06
C THR A 1 0.11 4.77 -12.43
N GLN A 2 1.10 5.66 -12.54
CA GLN A 2 2.51 5.27 -12.60
C GLN A 2 2.96 4.58 -11.30
N HIS A 3 4.06 3.82 -11.34
CA HIS A 3 4.70 3.29 -10.13
C HIS A 3 5.10 4.45 -9.20
N PRO A 4 4.80 4.38 -7.89
CA PRO A 4 5.17 5.45 -6.97
C PRO A 4 6.69 5.66 -6.94
N LEU A 5 7.10 6.92 -7.05
CA LEU A 5 8.49 7.32 -6.82
C LEU A 5 8.73 7.45 -5.31
N PRO A 6 9.97 7.40 -4.81
CA PRO A 6 10.25 7.51 -3.37
C PRO A 6 9.58 8.73 -2.70
N ASN A 7 9.53 9.86 -3.39
CA ASN A 7 8.93 11.10 -2.91
C ASN A 7 7.39 11.16 -3.05
N THR A 8 6.76 10.23 -3.77
CA THR A 8 5.31 10.21 -4.03
C THR A 8 4.58 9.02 -3.40
N VAL A 9 5.28 8.16 -2.65
CA VAL A 9 4.67 7.01 -1.92
C VAL A 9 3.50 7.47 -1.02
N LYS A 10 3.67 8.58 -0.29
CA LYS A 10 2.60 9.15 0.54
C LYS A 10 1.37 9.54 -0.29
N ASP A 11 1.59 10.15 -1.46
CA ASP A 11 0.50 10.60 -2.33
C ASP A 11 -0.25 9.42 -2.95
N PHE A 12 0.46 8.34 -3.27
CA PHE A 12 -0.15 7.09 -3.72
C PHE A 12 -1.10 6.52 -2.66
N TRP A 13 -0.65 6.36 -1.40
CA TRP A 13 -1.51 5.83 -0.34
C TRP A 13 -2.65 6.78 0.03
N ARG A 14 -2.43 8.09 -0.08
CA ARG A 14 -3.49 9.09 0.06
C ARG A 14 -4.57 8.89 -0.99
N LEU A 15 -4.19 8.70 -2.25
CA LEU A 15 -5.13 8.42 -3.35
C LEU A 15 -5.94 7.16 -3.06
N VAL A 16 -5.28 6.06 -2.65
CA VAL A 16 -5.96 4.80 -2.32
C VAL A 16 -7.04 5.02 -1.25
N LEU A 17 -6.74 5.80 -0.20
CA LEU A 17 -7.69 6.08 0.87
C LEU A 17 -8.81 7.04 0.44
N ASP A 18 -8.46 8.18 -0.17
CA ASP A 18 -9.38 9.26 -0.54
C ASP A 18 -10.38 8.84 -1.63
N TYR A 19 -9.97 7.95 -2.54
CA TYR A 19 -10.83 7.39 -3.58
C TYR A 19 -11.45 6.04 -3.19
N HIS A 20 -11.30 5.63 -1.93
CA HIS A 20 -11.87 4.39 -1.39
C HIS A 20 -11.53 3.13 -2.21
N CYS A 21 -10.30 3.06 -2.73
CA CYS A 21 -9.83 1.89 -3.44
C CYS A 21 -9.75 0.70 -2.47
N THR A 22 -10.32 -0.44 -2.85
CA THR A 22 -10.23 -1.69 -2.09
C THR A 22 -9.16 -2.64 -2.63
N SER A 23 -8.68 -2.39 -3.85
CA SER A 23 -7.74 -3.25 -4.54
C SER A 23 -6.66 -2.46 -5.26
N ILE A 24 -5.44 -2.96 -5.25
CA ILE A 24 -4.29 -2.47 -6.00
C ILE A 24 -3.80 -3.63 -6.86
N VAL A 25 -3.59 -3.41 -8.16
CA VAL A 25 -3.02 -4.42 -9.05
C VAL A 25 -1.65 -3.93 -9.50
N MET A 26 -0.63 -4.69 -9.15
CA MET A 26 0.74 -4.51 -9.62
C MET A 26 1.00 -5.49 -10.77
N LEU A 27 1.43 -4.96 -11.92
CA LEU A 27 1.70 -5.78 -13.11
C LEU A 27 3.20 -6.00 -13.36
N ASN A 28 4.06 -5.38 -12.57
CA ASN A 28 5.51 -5.49 -12.71
C ASN A 28 6.07 -6.37 -11.60
N ASP A 29 7.07 -7.17 -11.93
CA ASP A 29 7.88 -7.85 -10.91
C ASP A 29 8.56 -6.83 -9.99
N VAL A 30 8.79 -7.24 -8.74
CA VAL A 30 9.64 -6.48 -7.83
C VAL A 30 11.04 -6.51 -8.42
N ASP A 31 11.45 -5.39 -9.02
CA ASP A 31 12.74 -5.30 -9.69
C ASP A 31 13.90 -5.47 -8.67
N PRO A 32 14.72 -6.53 -8.79
CA PRO A 32 15.88 -6.70 -7.93
C PRO A 32 16.93 -5.60 -8.11
N ALA A 33 16.91 -4.87 -9.24
CA ALA A 33 17.76 -3.70 -9.48
C ALA A 33 17.23 -2.39 -8.84
N GLN A 34 16.11 -2.45 -8.09
CA GLN A 34 15.48 -1.32 -7.40
C GLN A 34 15.05 -0.15 -8.30
N LEU A 35 14.91 -0.33 -9.62
CA LEU A 35 14.42 0.73 -10.50
C LEU A 35 12.98 1.11 -10.14
N CYS A 36 12.22 0.17 -9.57
CA CYS A 36 10.90 0.38 -9.00
C CYS A 36 10.96 0.18 -7.48
N PRO A 37 11.20 1.24 -6.68
CA PRO A 37 11.31 1.10 -5.24
C PRO A 37 9.99 0.64 -4.62
N GLN A 38 10.07 -0.25 -3.64
CA GLN A 38 8.91 -0.75 -2.93
C GLN A 38 8.17 0.38 -2.22
N TYR A 39 6.85 0.48 -2.42
CA TYR A 39 6.01 1.52 -1.83
C TYR A 39 5.18 1.05 -0.62
N TRP A 40 5.24 -0.23 -0.26
CA TRP A 40 4.49 -0.83 0.84
C TRP A 40 5.42 -1.34 1.95
N PRO A 41 4.95 -1.49 3.21
CA PRO A 41 5.70 -2.18 4.26
C PRO A 41 5.70 -3.70 4.05
N GLU A 42 6.83 -4.37 4.32
CA GLU A 42 6.87 -5.85 4.38
C GLU A 42 6.38 -6.39 5.73
N ASN A 43 6.56 -5.60 6.79
CA ASN A 43 6.16 -5.95 8.14
C ASN A 43 5.75 -4.72 8.96
N GLY A 44 4.75 -4.92 9.82
CA GLY A 44 4.31 -3.89 10.77
C GLY A 44 3.73 -2.64 10.11
N LEU A 45 3.87 -1.51 10.80
CA LEU A 45 3.21 -0.24 10.50
C LEU A 45 4.21 0.81 9.98
N HIS A 46 3.95 1.36 8.79
CA HIS A 46 4.65 2.51 8.24
C HIS A 46 3.81 3.79 8.42
N ARG A 47 4.44 4.88 8.88
CA ARG A 47 3.83 6.20 9.02
C ARG A 47 4.29 7.15 7.93
N LEU A 48 3.36 7.65 7.12
CA LEU A 48 3.57 8.59 6.03
C LEU A 48 2.87 9.92 6.35
N GLY A 49 3.40 10.65 7.35
CA GLY A 49 2.71 11.78 7.95
C GLY A 49 1.52 11.32 8.81
N SER A 50 0.31 11.79 8.50
CA SER A 50 -0.92 11.35 9.18
C SER A 50 -1.47 10.02 8.65
N LEU A 51 -0.94 9.52 7.53
CA LEU A 51 -1.31 8.22 6.99
C LEU A 51 -0.50 7.11 7.66
N GLN A 52 -1.21 6.06 8.01
CA GLN A 52 -0.68 4.82 8.55
C GLN A 52 -1.01 3.71 7.58
N VAL A 53 0.01 2.97 7.13
CA VAL A 53 -0.14 1.80 6.26
C VAL A 53 0.49 0.64 6.99
N GLU A 54 -0.30 -0.36 7.33
CA GLU A 54 0.16 -1.54 8.05
C GLU A 54 0.02 -2.77 7.18
N PHE A 55 1.06 -3.59 7.15
CA PHE A 55 1.00 -4.92 6.59
C PHE A 55 0.26 -5.87 7.55
N VAL A 56 -0.77 -6.54 7.05
CA VAL A 56 -1.61 -7.44 7.85
C VAL A 56 -1.25 -8.89 7.56
N SER A 57 -1.28 -9.28 6.29
CA SER A 57 -0.96 -10.64 5.85
C SER A 57 -0.57 -10.65 4.38
N ALA A 58 0.08 -11.74 3.95
CA ALA A 58 0.27 -12.06 2.55
C ALA A 58 -0.05 -13.53 2.32
N ASP A 59 -0.53 -13.83 1.13
CA ASP A 59 -0.78 -15.18 0.67
C ASP A 59 -0.22 -15.34 -0.75
N LEU A 60 0.45 -16.45 -1.01
CA LEU A 60 1.00 -16.79 -2.31
C LEU A 60 0.12 -17.90 -2.91
N GLU A 61 -0.59 -17.57 -3.99
CA GLU A 61 -1.39 -18.51 -4.75
C GLU A 61 -0.84 -18.57 -6.18
N GLU A 62 -0.44 -19.77 -6.60
CA GLU A 62 0.29 -19.98 -7.86
C GLU A 62 1.54 -19.07 -7.94
N ASP A 63 1.56 -18.14 -8.89
CA ASP A 63 2.64 -17.17 -9.12
C ASP A 63 2.25 -15.75 -8.68
N VAL A 64 1.15 -15.58 -7.93
CA VAL A 64 0.63 -14.27 -7.50
C VAL A 64 0.72 -14.13 -5.98
N ILE A 65 1.39 -13.07 -5.52
CA ILE A 65 1.43 -12.72 -4.09
C ILE A 65 0.36 -11.68 -3.80
N SER A 66 -0.68 -12.08 -3.10
CA SER A 66 -1.65 -11.13 -2.56
C SER A 66 -1.20 -10.61 -1.20
N ARG A 67 -1.36 -9.31 -0.95
CA ARG A 67 -1.04 -8.66 0.33
C ARG A 67 -2.23 -7.88 0.86
N ILE A 68 -2.52 -8.01 2.14
CA ILE A 68 -3.56 -7.24 2.82
C ILE A 68 -2.91 -6.13 3.63
N PHE A 69 -3.37 -4.91 3.38
CA PHE A 69 -2.95 -3.71 4.08
C PHE A 69 -4.10 -3.09 4.86
N ARG A 70 -3.81 -2.57 6.05
CA ARG A 70 -4.70 -1.68 6.80
C ARG A 70 -4.22 -0.25 6.66
N ILE A 71 -5.07 0.62 6.11
CA ILE A 71 -4.80 2.05 5.94
C ILE A 71 -5.64 2.84 6.93
N TYR A 72 -5.01 3.76 7.65
CA TYR A 72 -5.66 4.62 8.63
C TYR A 72 -5.15 6.06 8.52
N ASN A 73 -6.03 7.05 8.64
CA ASN A 73 -5.65 8.46 8.69
C ASN A 73 -5.83 9.00 10.10
N THR A 74 -4.71 9.23 10.80
CA THR A 74 -4.73 9.72 12.19
C THR A 74 -5.31 11.13 12.32
N ALA A 75 -5.36 11.90 11.24
CA ALA A 75 -5.98 13.24 11.23
C ALA A 75 -7.51 13.19 11.09
N ARG A 76 -8.08 12.03 10.74
CA ARG A 76 -9.52 11.80 10.57
C ARG A 76 -9.94 10.48 11.23
N PRO A 77 -9.80 10.36 12.57
CA PRO A 77 -10.04 9.10 13.28
C PRO A 77 -11.45 8.55 13.09
N GLN A 78 -12.44 9.42 12.88
CA GLN A 78 -13.84 9.05 12.65
C GLN A 78 -14.08 8.27 11.34
N ASP A 79 -13.18 8.38 10.35
CA ASP A 79 -13.31 7.68 9.07
C ASP A 79 -13.00 6.18 9.21
N GLY A 80 -12.41 5.79 10.35
CA GLY A 80 -11.96 4.43 10.63
C GLY A 80 -10.76 4.03 9.77
N TYR A 81 -10.45 2.73 9.78
CA TYR A 81 -9.46 2.17 8.86
C TYR A 81 -10.12 1.58 7.61
N ARG A 82 -9.30 1.29 6.60
CA ARG A 82 -9.68 0.55 5.40
C ARG A 82 -8.75 -0.62 5.18
N MET A 83 -9.33 -1.74 4.76
CA MET A 83 -8.58 -2.92 4.31
C MET A 83 -8.42 -2.83 2.80
N VAL A 84 -7.20 -3.00 2.30
CA VAL A 84 -6.88 -2.95 0.87
C VAL A 84 -6.07 -4.18 0.50
N GLN A 85 -6.47 -4.85 -0.56
CA GLN A 85 -5.76 -6.00 -1.10
C GLN A 85 -4.91 -5.59 -2.30
N GLN A 86 -3.62 -5.84 -2.22
CA GLN A 86 -2.72 -5.76 -3.37
C GLN A 86 -2.61 -7.14 -4.00
N PHE A 87 -2.58 -7.18 -5.33
CA PHE A 87 -2.20 -8.32 -6.15
C PHE A 87 -0.94 -7.95 -6.92
#